data_AF-A0A522A1Q3-F1
#
_entry.id   AF-A0A522A1Q3-F1
#
_cell.length_a   1.000
_cell.length_b   1.000
_cell.length_c   1.000
_cell.angle_alpha   90.00
_cell.angle_beta   90.00
_cell.angle_gamma   90.00
#
_symmetry.space_group_name_H-M   'P 1'
#
loop_
_entity.id
_entity.type
_entity.pdbx_description
1 polymer ?
#
loop_
_entity_poly.entity_id
_entity_poly.type
_entity_poly.pdbx_seq_one_letter_code
_entity_poly.pdbx_strand_id
1 'polypeptide(L)' 'MKLEKLIPLCFRIKTVCRFGDAKIVRLPNGQHQLRGGSDTDKAAAREWASLFAHEIVFAV' A
#
# COMPACT_ATOMS: atom_id res chain seq x y z
N MET A 1 24.35 -18.24 -14.17
CA MET A 1 23.41 -17.23 -14.71
C MET A 1 22.53 -16.74 -13.58
N LYS A 2 22.57 -15.44 -13.27
CA LYS A 2 21.94 -14.87 -12.07
C LYS A 2 20.60 -14.24 -12.46
N LEU A 3 19.51 -15.01 -12.27
CA LEU A 3 18.12 -14.68 -12.62
C LEU A 3 17.47 -13.65 -11.66
N GLU A 4 18.27 -12.80 -11.01
CA GLU A 4 17.77 -11.91 -9.94
C GLU A 4 17.13 -10.62 -10.46
N LYS A 5 17.16 -10.37 -11.78
CA LYS A 5 16.72 -9.10 -12.38
C LYS A 5 15.43 -9.17 -13.20
N LEU A 6 14.67 -10.27 -13.09
CA LEU A 6 13.48 -10.50 -13.92
C LEU A 6 12.15 -10.27 -13.17
N ILE A 7 12.13 -9.39 -12.17
CA ILE A 7 10.86 -8.79 -11.76
C ILE A 7 10.82 -7.42 -12.43
N PRO A 8 10.01 -7.22 -13.47
CA PRO A 8 9.83 -5.92 -14.09
C PRO A 8 9.52 -4.87 -13.01
N LEU A 9 10.12 -3.68 -13.08
CA LEU A 9 9.85 -2.62 -12.08
C LEU A 9 8.35 -2.28 -11.96
N CYS A 10 7.54 -2.54 -12.99
CA CYS A 10 6.08 -2.40 -12.95
C CYS A 10 5.39 -3.40 -11.99
N PHE A 11 6.05 -4.48 -11.58
CA PHE A 11 5.55 -5.48 -10.63
C PHE A 11 5.93 -5.21 -9.17
N ARG A 12 6.62 -4.11 -8.87
CA ARG A 12 7.02 -3.80 -7.50
C ARG A 12 5.88 -3.15 -6.73
N ILE A 13 5.50 -3.76 -5.61
CA ILE A 13 4.61 -3.15 -4.62
C ILE A 13 5.31 -1.91 -4.03
N LYS A 14 4.69 -0.74 -4.16
CA LYS A 14 5.23 0.52 -3.63
C LYS A 14 4.52 0.87 -2.33
N THR A 15 5.29 1.16 -1.28
CA THR A 15 4.71 1.73 -0.06
C THR A 15 4.38 3.19 -0.31
N VAL A 16 3.13 3.58 -0.04
CA VAL A 16 2.63 4.96 -0.17
C VAL A 16 2.85 5.71 1.14
N CYS A 17 2.35 5.16 2.24
CA CYS A 17 2.44 5.75 3.58
C CYS A 17 2.40 4.66 4.65
N ARG A 18 2.89 4.97 5.86
CA ARG A 18 2.97 4.06 7.00
C ARG A 18 2.35 4.70 8.25
N PHE A 19 1.58 3.91 8.99
CA PHE A 19 0.85 4.28 10.20
C PHE A 19 1.16 3.21 11.25
N GLY A 20 2.15 3.47 12.11
CA GLY A 20 2.69 2.44 13.00
C GLY A 20 3.14 1.20 12.21
N ASP A 21 2.48 0.07 12.47
CA ASP A 21 2.72 -1.19 11.76
C ASP A 21 1.84 -1.43 10.54
N ALA A 22 0.81 -0.59 10.31
CA ALA A 22 0.05 -0.58 9.08
C ALA A 22 0.76 0.23 7.98
N LYS A 23 0.57 -0.19 6.74
CA LYS A 23 1.04 0.55 5.56
C LYS A 23 0.04 0.48 4.43
N ILE A 24 -0.12 1.61 3.74
CA ILE A 24 -0.81 1.66 2.46
C ILE A 24 0.21 1.31 1.40
N VAL A 25 -0.09 0.31 0.59
CA VAL A 25 0.74 -0.10 -0.54
C VAL A 25 -0.03 0.01 -1.84
N ARG A 26 0.63 0.48 -2.89
CA ARG A 26 0.14 0.45 -4.26
C ARG A 26 0.66 -0.81 -4.93
N LEU A 27 -0.27 -1.62 -5.42
CA LEU A 27 0.01 -2.83 -6.17
C LEU A 27 0.35 -2.51 -7.63
N PRO A 28 1.00 -3.46 -8.34
CA PRO A 28 1.26 -3.37 -9.78
C PRO A 28 0.03 -3.12 -10.64
N ASN A 29 -1.12 -3.65 -10.23
CA ASN A 29 -2.41 -3.49 -10.91
C ASN A 29 -3.06 -2.12 -10.63
N GLY A 30 -2.39 -1.22 -9.91
CA GLY A 30 -2.88 0.11 -9.56
C GLY A 30 -3.77 0.16 -8.31
N GLN A 31 -4.15 -0.98 -7.74
CA GLN A 31 -4.98 -1.02 -6.53
C GLN A 31 -4.19 -0.64 -5.28
N HIS A 32 -4.90 -0.12 -4.28
CA HIS A 32 -4.33 0.16 -2.97
C HIS A 32 -4.76 -0.91 -1.97
N GLN A 33 -3.81 -1.36 -1.17
CA GLN A 33 -4.04 -2.30 -0.09
C GLN A 33 -3.49 -1.75 1.21
N LEU A 34 -4.18 -2.07 2.29
CA LEU A 34 -3.73 -1.83 3.63
C LEU A 34 -3.14 -3.13 4.20
N ARG A 35 -1.86 -3.10 4.59
CA ARG A 35 -1.14 -4.29 5.06
C ARG A 35 -0.55 -4.06 6.44
N GLY A 36 -0.66 -5.07 7.30
CA GLY A 36 -0.11 -5.05 8.66
C GLY A 36 -0.90 -4.15 9.62
N GLY A 37 -0.33 -3.98 10.82
CA GLY A 37 -0.86 -3.13 11.88
C GLY A 37 -2.05 -3.69 12.63
N SER A 38 -2.31 -3.06 13.77
CA SER A 38 -3.53 -3.20 14.55
C SER A 38 -4.72 -2.59 13.80
N ASP A 39 -5.95 -2.87 14.27
CA ASP A 39 -7.13 -2.24 13.67
C ASP A 39 -7.16 -0.72 13.89
N THR A 40 -6.52 -0.24 14.96
CA THR A 40 -6.29 1.20 15.19
C THR A 40 -5.35 1.80 14.15
N ASP A 41 -4.24 1.13 13.83
CA ASP A 41 -3.31 1.60 12.78
C ASP A 41 -4.01 1.63 11.42
N LYS A 42 -4.86 0.64 11.16
CA LYS A 42 -5.65 0.58 9.93
C LYS A 42 -6.71 1.68 9.86
N ALA A 43 -7.35 2.01 10.98
CA ALA A 43 -8.28 3.12 11.07
C ALA A 43 -7.59 4.46 10.78
N ALA A 44 -6.44 4.73 11.43
CA ALA A 44 -5.64 5.93 11.18
C ALA A 44 -5.24 6.07 9.70
N ALA A 45 -4.88 4.97 9.05
CA ALA A 45 -4.55 4.96 7.63
C ALA A 45 -5.76 5.30 6.73
N ARG A 46 -6.96 4.81 7.07
CA ARG A 46 -8.21 5.10 6.35
C ARG A 46 -8.66 6.55 6.55
N GLU A 47 -8.52 7.07 7.76
CA GLU A 47 -8.81 8.47 8.08
C GLU A 47 -7.91 9.40 7.29
N TRP A 48 -6.60 9.16 7.32
CA TRP A 48 -5.63 9.93 6.53
C TRP A 48 -5.93 9.87 5.04
N ALA A 49 -6.25 8.68 4.49
CA ALA A 49 -6.60 8.55 3.08
C ALA A 49 -7.85 9.37 2.72
N SER A 50 -8.86 9.36 3.59
CA SER A 50 -10.09 10.16 3.40
C SER A 50 -9.81 11.67 3.43
N LEU A 51 -8.84 12.12 4.22
CA LEU A 51 -8.48 13.53 4.37
C LEU A 51 -7.55 14.05 3.27
N PHE A 52 -6.61 13.23 2.80
CA PHE A 52 -5.47 13.70 2.00
C PHE A 52 -5.29 12.97 0.67
N ALA A 53 -5.88 11.80 0.47
CA ALA A 53 -5.60 10.95 -0.68
C ALA A 53 -6.89 10.30 -1.22
N HIS A 54 -7.78 11.15 -1.75
CA HIS A 54 -9.10 10.79 -2.27
C HIS A 54 -9.04 9.84 -3.47
N GLU A 55 -7.90 9.73 -4.14
CA GLU A 55 -7.63 8.74 -5.19
C GLU A 55 -7.38 7.32 -4.66
N ILE A 56 -7.18 7.16 -3.34
CA ILE A 56 -6.92 5.86 -2.73
C ILE A 56 -8.24 5.13 -2.46
N VAL A 57 -8.58 4.21 -3.37
CA VAL A 57 -9.63 3.21 -3.15
C VAL A 57 -8.99 1.91 -2.65
N PHE A 58 -9.37 1.50 -1.44
CA PHE A 58 -8.94 0.22 -0.89
C PHE A 58 -9.71 -0.92 -1.55
N ALA A 59 -9.00 -1.92 -2.05
CA ALA A 59 -9.63 -3.17 -2.47
C ALA A 59 -10.25 -3.87 -1.24
N VAL A 60 -11.52 -4.24 -1.35
CA VAL A 60 -12.28 -5.03 -0.34
C VAL A 60 -11.76 -6.46 -0.29
#